data_AF-A0A963NYI1-F1
#
_entry.id   AF-A0A963NYI1-F1
#
_cell.length_a   1.000
_cell.length_b   1.000
_cell.length_c   1.000
_cell.angle_alpha   90.00
_cell.angle_beta   90.00
_cell.angle_gamma   90.00
#
_symmetry.space_group_name_H-M   'P 1'
#
loop_
_entity.id
_entity.type
_entity.pdbx_description
1 polymer ?
#
loop_
_entity_poly.entity_id
_entity_poly.type
_entity_poly.pdbx_seq_one_letter_code
_entity_poly.pdbx_strand_id
1 'polypeptide(L)'
;MQPAVNMPCTLPGTRFARAVATIAATWSTIAPMAASSSPAPATGYYVVIDFLDFLFASSDPGQMKLHDRHCPPRGGQVPMTALDLADPLVATYVIAATLIILKAICMPWLTVVRMMQEKGGFRSPEDLRKTSLNPAPNPGQLEPNDRVERIRRIQQNDLESLPYFLVAGLIFVLTGPPLLLAQILLYGYVVSRLLHFASYLTAQTHDMRAMLWTPGSLILFFITLWSLAAAVL
;
A
#
# COMPACT_ATOMS: atom_id res chain seq x y z
N MET A 1 -45.17 -14.77 -20.51
CA MET A 1 -43.88 -14.53 -21.20
C MET A 1 -43.63 -13.03 -21.23
N GLN A 2 -42.73 -12.54 -20.37
CA GLN A 2 -42.17 -11.19 -20.48
C GLN A 2 -40.73 -11.32 -21.00
N PRO A 3 -40.26 -10.43 -21.89
CA PRO A 3 -38.93 -10.56 -22.48
C PRO A 3 -37.84 -10.14 -21.49
N ALA A 4 -36.77 -10.92 -21.42
CA ALA A 4 -35.59 -10.60 -20.64
C ALA A 4 -34.90 -9.35 -21.21
N VAL A 5 -34.73 -8.33 -20.38
CA VAL A 5 -33.93 -7.14 -20.69
C VAL A 5 -32.46 -7.53 -20.51
N ASN A 6 -31.73 -7.64 -21.62
CA ASN A 6 -30.27 -7.80 -21.61
C ASN A 6 -29.63 -6.52 -21.03
N MET A 7 -29.17 -6.57 -19.78
CA MET A 7 -28.18 -5.60 -19.29
C MET A 7 -26.77 -6.10 -19.66
N PRO A 8 -25.87 -5.21 -20.14
CA PRO A 8 -24.51 -5.60 -20.46
C PRO A 8 -23.74 -5.95 -19.18
N CYS A 9 -23.20 -7.17 -19.15
CA CYS A 9 -22.28 -7.66 -18.15
C CYS A 9 -21.04 -6.74 -18.13
N THR A 10 -20.85 -5.96 -17.07
CA THR A 10 -19.61 -5.20 -16.88
C THR A 10 -18.64 -6.06 -16.08
N LEU A 11 -17.56 -6.49 -16.74
CA LEU A 11 -16.54 -7.36 -16.16
C LEU A 11 -15.87 -6.73 -14.91
N PRO A 12 -15.45 -7.53 -13.90
CA PRO A 12 -14.76 -7.06 -12.68
C PRO A 12 -13.51 -6.21 -12.95
N GLY A 13 -12.85 -6.43 -14.10
CA GLY A 13 -11.68 -5.65 -14.53
C GLY A 13 -11.94 -4.16 -14.73
N THR A 14 -13.19 -3.74 -14.96
CA THR A 14 -13.54 -2.32 -15.17
C THR A 14 -13.47 -1.48 -13.90
N ARG A 15 -13.65 -2.09 -12.72
CA ARG A 15 -13.54 -1.40 -11.41
C ARG A 15 -12.09 -1.27 -10.95
N PHE A 16 -11.27 -2.30 -11.16
CA PHE A 16 -9.82 -2.24 -10.92
C PHE A 16 -9.15 -1.23 -11.88
N ALA A 17 -9.50 -1.25 -13.16
CA ALA A 17 -9.02 -0.27 -14.14
C ALA A 17 -9.46 1.17 -13.78
N ARG A 18 -10.70 1.36 -13.28
CA ARG A 18 -11.15 2.65 -12.76
C ARG A 18 -10.39 3.07 -11.50
N ALA A 19 -10.12 2.16 -10.56
CA ALA A 19 -9.39 2.46 -9.33
C ALA A 19 -7.92 2.82 -9.61
N VAL A 20 -7.25 2.10 -10.51
CA VAL A 20 -5.91 2.44 -11.00
C VAL A 20 -5.93 3.78 -11.73
N ALA A 21 -6.94 4.06 -12.55
CA ALA A 21 -7.11 5.35 -13.21
C ALA A 21 -7.40 6.49 -12.22
N THR A 22 -8.16 6.25 -11.15
CA THR A 22 -8.42 7.22 -10.08
C THR A 22 -7.14 7.49 -9.29
N ILE A 23 -6.39 6.46 -8.88
CA ILE A 23 -5.10 6.62 -8.19
C ILE A 23 -4.09 7.36 -9.09
N ALA A 24 -4.03 7.02 -10.38
CA ALA A 24 -3.18 7.72 -11.35
C ALA A 24 -3.63 9.18 -11.56
N ALA A 25 -4.94 9.46 -11.62
CA ALA A 25 -5.50 10.80 -11.77
C ALA A 25 -5.28 11.67 -10.51
N THR A 26 -5.41 11.07 -9.32
CA THR A 26 -5.12 11.71 -8.04
C THR A 26 -3.62 11.98 -7.90
N TRP A 27 -2.76 11.07 -8.37
CA TRP A 27 -1.31 11.27 -8.43
C TRP A 27 -0.90 12.42 -9.38
N SER A 28 -1.52 12.52 -10.56
CA SER A 28 -1.28 13.65 -11.49
C SER A 28 -1.74 15.01 -10.95
N THR A 29 -2.69 15.03 -10.00
CA THR A 29 -3.17 16.27 -9.34
C THR A 29 -2.30 16.65 -8.14
N ILE A 30 -1.81 15.68 -7.36
CA ILE A 30 -1.03 15.91 -6.13
C ILE A 30 0.46 16.17 -6.40
N ALA A 31 1.05 15.53 -7.41
CA ALA A 31 2.46 15.69 -7.77
C ALA A 31 2.91 17.17 -7.94
N PRO A 32 2.12 18.07 -8.57
CA PRO A 32 2.47 19.50 -8.63
C PRO A 32 2.17 20.28 -7.34
N MET A 33 1.26 19.83 -6.47
CA MET A 33 0.91 20.53 -5.22
C MET A 33 1.94 20.28 -4.11
N ALA A 34 2.50 19.06 -4.04
CA ALA A 34 3.65 18.72 -3.19
C ALA A 34 4.97 19.41 -3.62
N ALA A 35 4.95 20.17 -4.72
CA ALA A 35 6.08 20.91 -5.27
C ALA A 35 6.07 22.42 -4.91
N SER A 36 5.03 22.95 -4.26
CA SER A 36 4.96 24.37 -3.86
C SER A 36 5.32 24.57 -2.38
N SER A 37 6.03 25.66 -2.07
CA SER A 37 6.61 25.99 -0.76
C SER A 37 5.61 26.58 0.26
N SER A 38 4.32 26.32 0.11
CA SER A 38 3.27 26.85 0.99
C SER A 38 2.90 25.84 2.10
N PRO A 39 2.51 26.28 3.30
CA PRO A 39 2.00 25.38 4.34
C PRO A 39 0.76 24.67 3.80
N ALA A 40 0.72 23.34 3.94
CA ALA A 40 -0.35 22.51 3.38
C ALA A 40 -1.72 22.89 3.99
N PRO A 41 -2.74 23.21 3.18
CA PRO A 41 -4.11 23.33 3.68
C PRO A 41 -4.66 21.94 4.05
N ALA A 42 -5.78 21.92 4.77
CA ALA A 42 -6.48 20.75 5.34
C ALA A 42 -6.87 19.61 4.34
N THR A 43 -6.46 19.71 3.07
CA THR A 43 -6.73 18.77 1.97
C THR A 43 -6.10 17.39 2.17
N GLY A 44 -5.01 17.29 2.96
CA GLY A 44 -4.37 16.01 3.28
C GLY A 44 -5.24 15.06 4.10
N TYR A 45 -6.22 15.58 4.85
CA TYR A 45 -7.15 14.79 5.64
C TYR A 45 -8.22 14.10 4.76
N TYR A 46 -8.64 14.74 3.67
CA TYR A 46 -9.70 14.21 2.80
C TYR A 46 -9.24 13.01 1.95
N VAL A 47 -7.97 12.97 1.54
CA VAL A 47 -7.40 11.84 0.77
C VAL A 47 -7.33 10.55 1.61
N VAL A 48 -7.11 10.69 2.92
CA VAL A 48 -7.08 9.57 3.87
C VAL A 48 -8.49 9.03 4.10
N ILE A 49 -9.48 9.92 4.21
CA ILE A 49 -10.89 9.57 4.36
C ILE A 49 -11.41 8.87 3.08
N ASP A 50 -11.12 9.41 1.89
CA ASP A 50 -11.52 8.79 0.61
C ASP A 50 -10.88 7.40 0.38
N PHE A 51 -9.63 7.21 0.82
CA PHE A 51 -8.95 5.92 0.71
C PHE A 51 -9.44 4.90 1.76
N LEU A 52 -9.80 5.36 2.96
CA LEU A 52 -10.44 4.55 3.99
C LEU A 52 -11.85 4.11 3.58
N ASP A 53 -12.64 5.03 3.02
CA ASP A 53 -13.98 4.73 2.50
C ASP A 53 -13.92 3.73 1.34
N PHE A 54 -12.90 3.81 0.48
CA PHE A 54 -12.63 2.82 -0.56
C PHE A 54 -12.24 1.44 0.02
N LEU A 55 -11.38 1.39 1.05
CA LEU A 55 -11.00 0.14 1.73
C LEU A 55 -12.21 -0.53 2.41
N PHE A 56 -13.06 0.25 3.08
CA PHE A 56 -14.30 -0.26 3.70
C PHE A 56 -15.35 -0.66 2.65
N ALA A 57 -15.47 0.07 1.53
CA ALA A 57 -16.35 -0.31 0.42
C ALA A 57 -15.87 -1.54 -0.35
N SER A 58 -14.55 -1.80 -0.39
CA SER A 58 -13.97 -3.02 -0.99
C SER A 58 -14.14 -4.26 -0.10
N SER A 59 -14.50 -4.04 1.17
CA SER A 59 -14.70 -5.09 2.18
C SER A 59 -16.16 -5.52 2.34
N ASP A 60 -17.09 -5.00 1.51
CA ASP A 60 -18.51 -5.34 1.58
C ASP A 60 -18.76 -6.83 1.19
N PRO A 61 -19.18 -7.69 2.14
CA PRO A 61 -19.41 -9.11 1.89
C PRO A 61 -20.69 -9.39 1.07
N GLY A 62 -21.45 -8.34 0.70
CA GLY A 62 -22.79 -8.45 0.11
C GLY A 62 -22.90 -9.03 -1.31
N GLN A 63 -21.81 -9.35 -2.00
CA GLN A 63 -21.85 -9.76 -3.42
C GLN A 63 -21.30 -11.16 -3.72
N MET A 64 -21.08 -12.01 -2.70
CA MET A 64 -20.80 -13.43 -2.93
C MET A 64 -22.02 -14.27 -2.61
N LYS A 65 -23.13 -14.04 -3.34
CA LYS A 65 -24.22 -15.00 -3.38
C LYS A 65 -24.55 -15.41 -4.81
N LEU A 66 -24.38 -16.73 -4.99
CA LEU A 66 -25.06 -17.58 -5.95
C LEU A 66 -24.47 -17.64 -7.37
N HIS A 67 -23.27 -18.20 -7.48
CA HIS A 67 -22.97 -19.04 -8.64
C HIS A 67 -22.80 -20.49 -8.18
N ASP A 68 -23.73 -21.32 -8.65
CA ASP A 68 -23.71 -22.78 -8.77
C ASP A 68 -23.34 -23.61 -7.54
N ARG A 69 -24.37 -23.97 -6.77
CA ARG A 69 -24.32 -25.16 -5.89
C ARG A 69 -24.31 -26.44 -6.73
N HIS A 70 -23.13 -26.80 -7.24
CA HIS A 70 -22.83 -28.21 -7.52
C HIS A 70 -22.45 -28.87 -6.18
N CYS A 71 -23.30 -29.78 -5.69
CA CYS A 71 -23.00 -30.57 -4.49
C CYS A 71 -21.90 -31.60 -4.84
N PRO A 72 -20.74 -31.60 -4.17
CA PRO A 72 -19.75 -32.64 -4.42
C PRO A 72 -20.23 -33.98 -3.84
N PRO A 73 -19.90 -35.11 -4.48
CA PRO A 73 -20.22 -36.43 -3.94
C PRO A 73 -19.57 -36.64 -2.56
N ARG A 74 -20.33 -37.21 -1.62
CA ARG A 74 -19.82 -37.62 -0.30
C ARG A 74 -18.67 -38.61 -0.49
N GLY A 75 -17.45 -38.22 -0.15
CA GLY A 75 -16.31 -39.14 -0.09
C GLY A 75 -14.94 -38.56 -0.44
N GLY A 76 -14.84 -37.33 -0.94
CA GLY A 76 -13.54 -36.68 -1.17
C GLY A 76 -13.13 -35.84 0.03
N GLN A 77 -11.98 -36.14 0.64
CA GLN A 77 -11.28 -35.15 1.46
C GLN A 77 -11.07 -33.92 0.58
N VAL A 78 -11.67 -32.78 0.94
CA VAL A 78 -11.38 -31.52 0.28
C VAL A 78 -9.90 -31.25 0.57
N PRO A 79 -9.00 -31.21 -0.43
CA PRO A 79 -7.63 -30.83 -0.17
C PRO A 79 -7.68 -29.42 0.42
N MET A 80 -7.15 -29.24 1.63
CA MET A 80 -6.99 -27.90 2.20
C MET A 80 -5.96 -27.15 1.35
N THR A 81 -6.40 -26.49 0.29
CA THR A 81 -5.64 -25.42 -0.35
C THR A 81 -5.58 -24.28 0.65
N ALA A 82 -4.58 -24.32 1.54
CA ALA A 82 -4.43 -23.41 2.68
C ALA A 82 -4.18 -21.93 2.29
N LEU A 83 -4.14 -21.61 0.99
CA LEU A 83 -3.93 -20.28 0.42
C LEU A 83 -4.80 -20.13 -0.83
N ASP A 84 -6.11 -19.99 -0.63
CA ASP A 84 -7.07 -19.69 -1.69
C ASP A 84 -7.55 -18.23 -1.55
N LEU A 85 -7.60 -17.49 -2.67
CA LEU A 85 -8.14 -16.13 -2.70
C LEU A 85 -9.65 -16.09 -2.46
N ALA A 86 -10.34 -17.22 -2.57
CA ALA A 86 -11.74 -17.33 -2.15
C ALA A 86 -11.91 -17.22 -0.63
N ASP A 87 -10.85 -17.46 0.16
CA ASP A 87 -10.86 -17.22 1.60
C ASP A 87 -10.74 -15.70 1.88
N PRO A 88 -11.74 -15.07 2.53
CA PRO A 88 -11.70 -13.65 2.85
C PRO A 88 -10.52 -13.24 3.75
N LEU A 89 -9.97 -14.15 4.57
CA LEU A 89 -8.77 -13.87 5.37
C LEU A 89 -7.53 -13.75 4.50
N VAL A 90 -7.33 -14.71 3.59
CA VAL A 90 -6.21 -14.70 2.63
C VAL A 90 -6.33 -13.50 1.70
N ALA A 91 -7.53 -13.20 1.20
CA ALA A 91 -7.79 -12.03 0.39
C ALA A 91 -7.43 -10.72 1.11
N THR A 92 -7.80 -10.58 2.39
CA THR A 92 -7.47 -9.42 3.23
C THR A 92 -5.94 -9.22 3.32
N TYR A 93 -5.20 -10.30 3.59
CA TYR A 93 -3.74 -10.23 3.64
C TYR A 93 -3.13 -9.90 2.28
N VAL A 94 -3.58 -10.54 1.20
CA VAL A 94 -3.06 -10.28 -0.15
C VAL A 94 -3.28 -8.83 -0.57
N ILE A 95 -4.45 -8.24 -0.27
CA ILE A 95 -4.71 -6.82 -0.52
C ILE A 95 -3.74 -5.95 0.28
N ALA A 96 -3.63 -6.17 1.60
CA ALA A 96 -2.77 -5.36 2.46
C ALA A 96 -1.28 -5.48 2.07
N ALA A 97 -0.80 -6.69 1.83
CA ALA A 97 0.57 -6.97 1.38
C ALA A 97 0.87 -6.31 0.04
N THR A 98 -0.03 -6.45 -0.94
CA THR A 98 0.17 -5.88 -2.28
C THR A 98 0.21 -4.35 -2.25
N LEU A 99 -0.62 -3.70 -1.43
CA LEU A 99 -0.58 -2.24 -1.27
C LEU A 99 0.76 -1.75 -0.73
N ILE A 100 1.31 -2.42 0.29
CA ILE A 100 2.62 -2.07 0.87
C ILE A 100 3.77 -2.39 -0.09
N ILE A 101 3.71 -3.51 -0.81
CA ILE A 101 4.70 -3.86 -1.85
C ILE A 101 4.65 -2.83 -2.97
N LEU A 102 3.46 -2.46 -3.46
CA LEU A 102 3.29 -1.47 -4.51
C LEU A 102 3.90 -0.12 -4.09
N LYS A 103 3.61 0.33 -2.86
CA LYS A 103 4.26 1.51 -2.27
C LYS A 103 5.78 1.40 -2.31
N ALA A 104 6.34 0.28 -1.86
CA ALA A 104 7.79 0.06 -1.83
C ALA A 104 8.42 0.07 -3.23
N ILE A 105 7.75 -0.52 -4.23
CA ILE A 105 8.18 -0.48 -5.64
C ILE A 105 8.15 0.96 -6.18
N CYS A 106 7.18 1.77 -5.78
CA CYS A 106 7.10 3.18 -6.18
C CYS A 106 8.19 4.08 -5.57
N MET A 107 8.82 3.70 -4.46
CA MET A 107 9.80 4.53 -3.74
C MET A 107 11.07 4.88 -4.55
N PRO A 108 11.74 3.91 -5.22
CA PRO A 108 12.85 4.22 -6.13
C PRO A 108 12.46 5.18 -7.26
N TRP A 109 11.28 5.01 -7.86
CA TRP A 109 10.78 5.90 -8.90
C TRP A 109 10.60 7.33 -8.39
N LEU A 110 10.03 7.49 -7.19
CA LEU A 110 9.88 8.80 -6.55
C LEU A 110 11.24 9.45 -6.28
N THR A 111 12.25 8.66 -5.91
CA THR A 111 13.63 9.14 -5.73
C THR A 111 14.21 9.67 -7.04
N VAL A 112 14.05 8.92 -8.15
CA VAL A 112 14.51 9.34 -9.48
C VAL A 112 13.81 10.62 -9.92
N VAL A 113 12.48 10.70 -9.77
CA VAL A 113 11.73 11.93 -10.10
C VAL A 113 12.27 13.13 -9.32
N ARG A 114 12.53 12.98 -8.02
CA ARG A 114 13.09 14.07 -7.22
C ARG A 114 14.53 14.41 -7.63
N MET A 115 15.36 13.41 -7.95
CA MET A 115 16.72 13.64 -8.47
C MET A 115 16.71 14.45 -9.78
N MET A 116 15.77 14.16 -10.68
CA MET A 116 15.61 14.90 -11.94
C MET A 116 15.11 16.33 -11.72
N GLN A 117 14.18 16.53 -10.77
CA GLN A 117 13.66 17.86 -10.40
C GLN A 117 14.74 18.75 -9.79
N GLU A 118 15.50 18.20 -8.84
CA GLU A 118 16.55 18.93 -8.12
C GLU A 118 17.86 19.01 -8.92
N LYS A 119 17.98 18.23 -10.01
CA LYS A 119 19.21 18.06 -10.80
C LYS A 119 20.42 17.74 -9.92
N GLY A 120 20.22 16.93 -8.87
CA GLY A 120 21.23 16.65 -7.85
C GLY A 120 20.84 15.48 -6.93
N GLY A 121 21.73 15.14 -6.00
CA GLY A 121 21.61 13.93 -5.19
C GLY A 121 21.95 12.65 -5.97
N PHE A 122 22.72 12.76 -7.06
CA PHE A 122 23.30 11.64 -7.77
C PHE A 122 24.30 10.90 -6.88
N ARG A 123 24.42 9.58 -7.04
CA ARG A 123 25.24 8.74 -6.15
C ARG A 123 26.53 8.30 -6.80
N SER A 124 26.48 8.09 -8.11
CA SER A 124 27.58 7.49 -8.81
C SER A 124 28.22 8.48 -9.78
N PRO A 125 29.56 8.51 -9.90
CA PRO A 125 30.25 9.46 -10.77
C PRO A 125 29.85 9.35 -12.24
N GLU A 126 29.37 8.20 -12.70
CA GLU A 126 28.84 8.00 -14.06
C GLU A 126 27.54 8.77 -14.34
N ASP A 127 26.79 9.19 -13.32
CA ASP A 127 25.58 10.01 -13.47
C ASP A 127 25.91 11.43 -13.97
N LEU A 128 27.17 11.85 -13.86
CA LEU A 128 27.69 13.11 -14.42
C LEU A 128 28.04 13.02 -15.91
N ARG A 129 27.83 11.88 -16.57
CA ARG A 129 27.98 11.82 -18.03
C ARG A 129 26.93 12.71 -18.68
N LYS A 130 27.35 13.47 -19.70
CA LYS A 130 26.44 14.27 -20.51
C LYS A 130 25.49 13.34 -21.27
N THR A 131 24.21 13.42 -20.95
CA THR A 131 23.14 12.63 -21.59
C THR A 131 21.96 13.55 -21.91
N SER A 132 20.93 13.03 -22.59
CA SER A 132 19.67 13.77 -22.78
C SER A 132 18.98 14.12 -21.45
N LEU A 133 19.15 13.28 -20.42
CA LEU A 133 18.59 13.49 -19.08
C LEU A 133 19.47 14.38 -18.19
N ASN A 134 20.77 14.49 -18.49
CA ASN A 134 21.69 15.42 -17.83
C ASN A 134 22.50 16.22 -18.88
N PRO A 135 21.89 17.26 -19.49
CA PRO A 135 22.52 18.00 -20.59
C PRO A 135 23.66 18.94 -20.15
N ALA A 136 23.69 19.31 -18.86
CA ALA A 136 24.69 20.21 -18.28
C ALA A 136 25.22 19.65 -16.94
N PRO A 137 26.09 18.63 -16.97
CA PRO A 137 26.60 18.01 -15.76
C PRO A 137 27.43 18.99 -14.92
N ASN A 138 27.29 18.93 -13.60
CA ASN A 138 28.13 19.68 -12.67
C ASN A 138 28.58 18.80 -11.48
N PRO A 139 29.78 19.03 -10.91
CA PRO A 139 30.26 18.23 -9.78
C PRO A 139 29.34 18.29 -8.54
N GLY A 140 28.66 19.41 -8.32
CA GLY A 140 27.72 19.61 -7.22
C GLY A 140 26.49 18.69 -7.28
N GLN A 141 26.18 18.07 -8.42
CA GLN A 141 25.05 17.13 -8.51
C GLN A 141 25.29 15.83 -7.73
N LEU A 142 26.56 15.50 -7.43
CA LEU A 142 26.95 14.38 -6.57
C LEU A 142 26.85 14.71 -5.08
N GLU A 143 26.65 15.98 -4.72
CA GLU A 143 26.50 16.36 -3.32
C GLU A 143 25.16 15.86 -2.75
N PRO A 144 25.09 15.57 -1.43
CA PRO A 144 23.84 15.19 -0.78
C PRO A 144 22.78 16.30 -0.94
N ASN A 145 21.62 15.92 -1.47
CA ASN A 145 20.45 16.80 -1.54
C ASN A 145 19.40 16.32 -0.52
N ASP A 146 19.02 17.17 0.46
CA ASP A 146 18.10 16.75 1.54
C ASP A 146 16.74 16.27 1.02
N ARG A 147 16.22 16.84 -0.06
CA ARG A 147 14.92 16.43 -0.62
C ARG A 147 14.98 15.03 -1.23
N VAL A 148 16.10 14.68 -1.85
CA VAL A 148 16.36 13.33 -2.37
C VAL A 148 16.64 12.36 -1.21
N GLU A 149 17.50 12.76 -0.27
CA GLU A 149 17.84 11.94 0.90
C GLU A 149 16.64 11.68 1.81
N ARG A 150 15.66 12.59 1.87
CA ARG A 150 14.39 12.38 2.56
C ARG A 150 13.64 11.17 2.02
N ILE A 151 13.52 11.03 0.70
CA ILE A 151 12.82 9.90 0.08
C ILE A 151 13.60 8.60 0.33
N ARG A 152 14.94 8.65 0.30
CA ARG A 152 15.81 7.52 0.65
C ARG A 152 15.63 7.07 2.10
N ARG A 153 15.55 7.99 3.06
CA ARG A 153 15.25 7.69 4.47
C ARG A 153 13.87 7.07 4.66
N ILE A 154 12.86 7.57 3.93
CA ILE A 154 11.52 6.98 3.93
C ILE A 154 11.57 5.54 3.41
N GLN A 155 12.25 5.31 2.27
CA GLN A 155 12.39 3.98 1.69
C GLN A 155 13.11 3.03 2.64
N GLN A 156 14.18 3.48 3.29
CA GLN A 156 14.89 2.68 4.29
C GLN A 156 13.96 2.29 5.45
N ASN A 157 13.20 3.22 6.00
CA ASN A 157 12.26 2.92 7.08
C ASN A 157 11.14 1.94 6.65
N ASP A 158 10.72 2.01 5.38
CA ASP A 158 9.81 1.01 4.83
C ASP A 158 10.46 -0.36 4.75
N LEU A 159 11.70 -0.45 4.26
CA LEU A 159 12.43 -1.71 4.15
C LEU A 159 12.76 -2.33 5.52
N GLU A 160 12.87 -1.52 6.57
CA GLU A 160 13.05 -1.99 7.95
C GLU A 160 11.78 -2.62 8.54
N SER A 161 10.59 -2.33 8.01
CA SER A 161 9.30 -2.80 8.58
C SER A 161 8.54 -3.76 7.66
N LEU A 162 8.66 -3.58 6.36
CA LEU A 162 7.94 -4.34 5.32
C LEU A 162 8.20 -5.84 5.39
N PRO A 163 9.45 -6.36 5.48
CA PRO A 163 9.70 -7.80 5.54
C PRO A 163 9.01 -8.45 6.74
N TYR A 164 9.02 -7.77 7.89
CA TYR A 164 8.34 -8.27 9.08
C TYR A 164 6.84 -8.32 8.91
N PHE A 165 6.23 -7.27 8.33
CA PHE A 165 4.78 -7.28 8.07
C PHE A 165 4.35 -8.38 7.10
N LEU A 166 5.10 -8.60 6.00
CA LEU A 166 4.77 -9.65 5.04
C LEU A 166 4.78 -11.03 5.72
N VAL A 167 5.84 -11.33 6.48
CA VAL A 167 5.96 -12.63 7.14
C VAL A 167 4.99 -12.77 8.31
N ALA A 168 4.95 -11.81 9.23
CA ALA A 168 4.09 -11.87 10.41
C ALA A 168 2.60 -11.80 10.04
N GLY A 169 2.22 -11.01 9.03
CA GLY A 169 0.85 -10.94 8.52
C GLY A 169 0.40 -12.26 7.91
N LEU A 170 1.27 -12.93 7.15
CA LEU A 170 0.99 -14.26 6.61
C LEU A 170 0.81 -15.29 7.72
N ILE A 171 1.76 -15.36 8.66
CA ILE A 171 1.69 -16.28 9.80
C ILE A 171 0.40 -16.04 10.60
N PHE A 172 0.06 -14.77 10.86
CA PHE A 172 -1.15 -14.40 11.57
C PHE A 172 -2.41 -14.89 10.86
N VAL A 173 -2.53 -14.73 9.53
CA VAL A 173 -3.68 -15.28 8.78
C VAL A 173 -3.76 -16.80 8.86
N LEU A 174 -2.61 -17.50 8.83
CA LEU A 174 -2.58 -18.95 8.98
C LEU A 174 -3.09 -19.44 10.35
N THR A 175 -3.15 -18.58 11.37
CA THR A 175 -3.76 -18.93 12.67
C THR A 175 -5.29 -18.93 12.67
N GLY A 176 -5.92 -18.54 11.55
CA GLY A 176 -7.37 -18.48 11.42
C GLY A 176 -8.05 -17.46 12.36
N PRO A 177 -7.57 -16.20 12.46
CA PRO A 177 -8.16 -15.20 13.34
C PRO A 177 -9.57 -14.81 12.86
N PRO A 178 -10.40 -14.18 13.72
CA PRO A 178 -11.66 -13.59 13.29
C PRO A 178 -11.45 -12.58 12.15
N LEU A 179 -12.26 -12.67 11.08
CA LEU A 179 -12.10 -11.83 9.88
C LEU A 179 -12.04 -10.33 10.18
N LEU A 180 -12.95 -9.83 11.02
CA LEU A 180 -12.99 -8.41 11.39
C LEU A 180 -11.68 -7.97 12.07
N LEU A 181 -11.13 -8.82 12.93
CA LEU A 181 -9.87 -8.53 13.61
C LEU A 181 -8.72 -8.44 12.60
N ALA A 182 -8.68 -9.38 11.64
CA ALA A 182 -7.67 -9.36 10.58
C ALA A 182 -7.77 -8.11 9.70
N GLN A 183 -8.99 -7.71 9.31
CA GLN A 183 -9.21 -6.50 8.53
C GLN A 183 -8.75 -5.25 9.27
N ILE A 184 -9.15 -5.08 10.54
CA ILE A 184 -8.75 -3.93 11.36
C ILE A 184 -7.22 -3.84 11.49
N LEU A 185 -6.56 -4.97 11.79
CA LEU A 185 -5.12 -4.97 12.02
C LEU A 185 -4.33 -4.80 10.71
N LEU A 186 -4.63 -5.59 9.68
CA LEU A 186 -3.86 -5.57 8.43
C LEU A 186 -4.10 -4.27 7.65
N TYR A 187 -5.34 -3.78 7.55
CA TYR A 187 -5.59 -2.49 6.91
C TYR A 187 -5.17 -1.31 7.80
N GLY A 188 -5.32 -1.43 9.13
CA GLY A 188 -4.81 -0.44 10.07
C GLY A 188 -3.30 -0.24 9.93
N TYR A 189 -2.54 -1.33 9.75
CA TYR A 189 -1.11 -1.26 9.44
C TYR A 189 -0.87 -0.49 8.14
N VAL A 190 -1.57 -0.83 7.05
CA VAL A 190 -1.42 -0.15 5.75
C VAL A 190 -1.67 1.34 5.87
N VAL A 191 -2.77 1.73 6.51
CA VAL A 191 -3.16 3.13 6.71
C VAL A 191 -2.12 3.88 7.54
N SER A 192 -1.67 3.30 8.66
CA SER A 192 -0.61 3.88 9.50
C SER A 192 0.68 4.11 8.69
N ARG A 193 1.10 3.15 7.86
CA ARG A 193 2.30 3.29 7.01
C ARG A 193 2.13 4.35 5.92
N LEU A 194 0.94 4.49 5.33
CA LEU A 194 0.66 5.52 4.33
C LEU A 194 0.61 6.93 4.95
N LEU A 195 0.04 7.06 6.14
CA LEU A 195 0.02 8.31 6.92
C LEU A 195 1.42 8.72 7.37
N HIS A 196 2.21 7.78 7.90
CA HIS A 196 3.61 8.01 8.23
C HIS A 196 4.40 8.47 6.99
N PHE A 197 4.21 7.80 5.85
CA PHE A 197 4.80 8.22 4.58
C PHE A 197 4.41 9.65 4.19
N ALA A 198 3.12 9.99 4.22
CA ALA A 198 2.64 11.32 3.86
C ALA A 198 3.20 12.42 4.78
N SER A 199 3.22 12.18 6.09
CA SER A 199 3.80 13.12 7.06
C SER A 199 5.30 13.30 6.89
N TYR A 200 6.04 12.24 6.55
CA TYR A 200 7.47 12.33 6.29
C TYR A 200 7.74 13.09 4.98
N LEU A 201 7.02 12.76 3.91
CA LEU A 201 7.18 13.40 2.59
C LEU A 201 6.88 14.90 2.64
N THR A 202 5.87 15.31 3.43
CA THR A 202 5.48 16.72 3.63
C THR A 202 6.26 17.42 4.74
N ALA A 203 7.36 16.83 5.21
CA ALA A 203 8.27 17.40 6.21
C ALA A 203 7.58 17.82 7.53
N GLN A 204 6.59 17.05 7.98
CA GLN A 204 5.96 17.25 9.28
C GLN A 204 6.94 17.00 10.44
N THR A 205 6.55 17.44 11.63
CA THR A 205 7.35 17.32 12.85
C THR A 205 7.69 15.86 13.16
N HIS A 206 8.75 15.68 13.94
CA HIS A 206 9.12 14.36 14.49
C HIS A 206 7.92 13.70 15.19
N ASP A 207 7.21 14.45 16.01
CA ASP A 207 6.14 13.92 16.85
C ASP A 207 4.97 13.40 16.01
N MET A 208 4.59 14.14 14.95
CA MET A 208 3.56 13.68 14.02
C MET A 208 3.97 12.39 13.31
N ARG A 209 5.22 12.31 12.83
CA ARG A 209 5.74 11.11 12.16
C ARG A 209 5.76 9.92 13.12
N ALA A 210 6.26 10.12 14.35
CA ALA A 210 6.31 9.08 15.37
C ALA A 210 4.90 8.61 15.78
N MET A 211 3.96 9.53 15.96
CA MET A 211 2.56 9.20 16.27
C MET A 211 1.89 8.38 15.17
N LEU A 212 2.11 8.72 13.89
CA LEU A 212 1.52 7.97 12.77
C LEU A 212 2.22 6.63 12.51
N TRP A 213 3.49 6.49 12.90
CA TRP A 213 4.26 5.25 12.83
C TRP A 213 3.91 4.25 13.93
N THR A 214 3.63 4.74 15.14
CA THR A 214 3.47 3.90 16.35
C THR A 214 2.35 2.86 16.26
N PRO A 215 1.12 3.17 15.77
CA PRO A 215 0.06 2.18 15.64
C PRO A 215 0.47 0.99 14.77
N GLY A 216 1.12 1.22 13.63
CA GLY A 216 1.62 0.15 12.76
C GLY A 216 2.62 -0.76 13.47
N SER A 217 3.53 -0.20 14.26
CA SER A 217 4.48 -0.97 15.07
C SER A 217 3.80 -1.80 16.16
N LEU A 218 2.79 -1.25 16.84
CA LEU A 218 2.01 -1.96 17.86
C LEU A 218 1.19 -3.10 17.24
N ILE A 219 0.60 -2.88 16.06
CA ILE A 219 -0.10 -3.93 15.31
C ILE A 219 0.84 -5.07 14.99
N LEU A 220 2.03 -4.78 14.45
CA LEU A 220 3.03 -5.79 14.10
C LEU A 220 3.46 -6.61 15.32
N PHE A 221 3.66 -5.94 16.46
CA PHE A 221 3.95 -6.60 17.73
C PHE A 221 2.80 -7.52 18.17
N PHE A 222 1.56 -7.02 18.12
CA PHE A 222 0.37 -7.77 18.51
C PHE A 222 0.15 -9.03 17.65
N ILE A 223 0.16 -8.90 16.33
CA ILE A 223 -0.08 -10.06 15.43
C ILE A 223 1.02 -11.12 15.59
N THR A 224 2.24 -10.71 15.91
CA THR A 224 3.36 -11.63 16.16
C THR A 224 3.15 -12.40 17.47
N LEU A 225 2.78 -11.71 18.54
CA LEU A 225 2.47 -12.36 19.83
C LEU A 225 1.25 -13.27 19.74
N TRP A 226 0.21 -12.84 19.02
CA TRP A 226 -0.96 -13.68 18.75
C TRP A 226 -0.56 -14.97 18.05
N SER A 227 0.25 -14.83 17.00
CA SER A 227 0.73 -15.98 16.21
C SER A 227 1.55 -16.94 17.05
N LEU A 228 2.41 -16.42 17.92
CA LEU A 228 3.18 -17.23 18.85
C LEU A 228 2.26 -17.97 19.83
N ALA A 229 1.29 -17.28 20.43
CA ALA A 229 0.34 -17.88 21.37
C ALA A 229 -0.47 -19.00 20.70
N ALA A 230 -0.98 -18.77 19.48
CA ALA A 230 -1.73 -19.76 18.72
C ALA A 230 -0.91 -21.00 18.32
N ALA A 231 0.41 -20.90 18.29
CA ALA A 231 1.29 -22.03 17.96
C ALA A 231 1.67 -22.89 19.18
N VAL A 232 1.59 -22.33 20.39
CA VAL A 232 2.04 -22.99 21.63
C VAL A 232 0.90 -23.42 22.56
N LEU A 233 -0.32 -22.92 22.33
CA LEU A 233 -1.53 -23.25 23.07
C LEU A 233 -2.43 -24.18 22.26
#